data_AF-A0A7W0GT87-F1
#
_entry.id   AF-A0A7W0GT87-F1
#
_cell.length_a   1.000
_cell.length_b   1.000
_cell.length_c   1.000
_cell.angle_alpha   90.00
_cell.angle_beta   90.00
_cell.angle_gamma   90.00
#
_symmetry.space_group_name_H-M   'P 1'
#
loop_
_entity.id
_entity.type
_entity.pdbx_description
1 polymer ?
#
loop_
_entity_poly.entity_id
_entity_poly.type
_entity_poly.pdbx_seq_one_letter_code
_entity_poly.pdbx_strand_id
1 'polypeptide(L)'
;AREGLNYLVIEKGTIADTIRHYPVGRPLFSTVNELEMREGTLKPVREKPTREELLSHYIHFVLDHNIQINNDEEVTEIDRLKAEGFLVRTTQGEYKTARVLFAIGAMAHPRRLNIPGEDLPKVHHTFVEPYPYVRKDALVVGGGNSAAEAALFLSEEGARTTLAIWREDWENRDPKAGAMKHWVRGPLEHEIAAGRLHVILYKQIVEISEPEVTLVTDNGETLTIANAVVFVLIGSDADLSLLKKLGVKTEPGKLTEVPVYDPETFETNIPGLYVAGHFTHARHIKEAIAVPRRVVPLIALSLRTAVERVPGTPTDTLLRRS
;
A
#
# COMPACT_ATOMS: atom_id res chain seq x y z
N ALA A 1 0.74 23.70 -2.25
CA ALA A 1 -0.04 24.66 -3.07
C ALA A 1 -0.97 25.55 -2.24
N ARG A 2 -2.14 25.07 -1.78
CA ARG A 2 -3.18 25.92 -1.13
C ARG A 2 -2.68 26.73 0.08
N GLU A 3 -1.78 26.15 0.86
CA GLU A 3 -1.15 26.81 2.02
C GLU A 3 0.01 27.77 1.64
N GLY A 4 0.21 28.06 0.36
CA GLY A 4 1.33 28.87 -0.15
C GLY A 4 2.68 28.15 -0.16
N LEU A 5 2.70 26.84 0.13
CA LEU A 5 3.94 26.04 0.12
C LEU A 5 4.36 25.68 -1.31
N ASN A 6 5.65 25.89 -1.60
CA ASN A 6 6.36 25.19 -2.67
C ASN A 6 6.58 23.73 -2.24
N TYR A 7 6.32 22.78 -3.13
CA TYR A 7 6.38 21.36 -2.83
C TYR A 7 6.67 20.56 -4.11
N LEU A 8 7.21 19.36 -3.92
CA LEU A 8 7.40 18.38 -4.97
C LEU A 8 7.01 17.01 -4.41
N VAL A 9 6.23 16.24 -5.16
CA VAL A 9 6.01 14.82 -4.90
C VAL A 9 7.03 14.04 -5.72
N ILE A 10 7.70 13.07 -5.09
CA ILE A 10 8.64 12.16 -5.73
C ILE A 10 8.03 10.77 -5.65
N GLU A 11 7.83 10.12 -6.79
CA GLU A 11 7.18 8.82 -6.92
C GLU A 11 8.07 7.88 -7.73
N LYS A 12 8.36 6.71 -7.15
CA LYS A 12 9.19 5.66 -7.75
C LYS A 12 8.59 5.12 -9.04
N GLY A 13 7.27 4.93 -9.05
CA GLY A 13 6.53 4.44 -10.20
C GLY A 13 5.74 5.56 -10.85
N THR A 14 4.45 5.30 -11.08
CA THR A 14 3.52 6.29 -11.60
C THR A 14 2.64 6.89 -10.52
N ILE A 15 1.92 7.96 -10.85
CA ILE A 15 0.76 8.40 -10.06
C ILE A 15 -0.12 7.20 -9.72
N ALA A 16 -0.43 7.04 -8.44
CA ALA A 16 -1.29 5.97 -7.93
C ALA A 16 -0.79 4.55 -8.27
N ASP A 17 0.53 4.33 -8.30
CA ASP A 17 1.15 3.07 -8.72
C ASP A 17 0.61 1.84 -7.98
N THR A 18 0.33 1.95 -6.68
CA THR A 18 -0.31 0.87 -5.92
C THR A 18 -1.66 0.46 -6.53
N ILE A 19 -2.50 1.42 -6.90
CA ILE A 19 -3.81 1.17 -7.53
C ILE A 19 -3.61 0.61 -8.95
N ARG A 20 -2.56 1.04 -9.65
CA ARG A 20 -2.19 0.48 -10.96
C ARG A 20 -1.86 -1.01 -10.90
N HIS A 21 -1.58 -1.58 -9.73
CA HIS A 21 -1.34 -3.01 -9.56
C HIS A 21 -2.54 -3.79 -9.01
N TYR A 22 -3.69 -3.13 -8.80
CA TYR A 22 -4.92 -3.82 -8.41
C TYR A 22 -5.50 -4.68 -9.55
N PRO A 23 -6.34 -5.68 -9.22
CA PRO A 23 -6.96 -6.54 -10.21
C PRO A 23 -7.73 -5.74 -11.27
N VAL A 24 -7.56 -6.14 -12.53
CA VAL A 24 -8.20 -5.49 -13.70
C VAL A 24 -9.70 -5.79 -13.72
N GLY A 25 -10.50 -4.75 -14.00
CA GLY A 25 -11.93 -4.90 -14.30
C GLY A 25 -12.85 -5.30 -13.14
N ARG A 26 -12.31 -5.49 -11.92
CA ARG A 26 -13.11 -5.79 -10.71
C ARG A 26 -13.44 -4.50 -9.94
N PRO A 27 -14.66 -4.37 -9.41
CA PRO A 27 -14.99 -3.29 -8.49
C PRO A 27 -14.14 -3.37 -7.22
N LEU A 28 -13.66 -2.23 -6.74
CA LEU A 28 -13.01 -2.10 -5.45
C LEU A 28 -14.01 -2.33 -4.32
N PHE A 29 -13.51 -2.65 -3.13
CA PHE A 29 -14.37 -2.79 -1.96
C PHE A 29 -14.86 -1.47 -1.39
N SER A 30 -14.03 -0.44 -1.52
CA SER A 30 -14.29 0.85 -0.93
C SER A 30 -15.35 1.60 -1.72
N THR A 31 -16.19 2.31 -0.98
CA THR A 31 -17.22 3.16 -1.55
C THR A 31 -16.60 4.44 -2.12
N VAL A 32 -17.35 5.14 -2.98
CA VAL A 32 -16.90 6.38 -3.63
C VAL A 32 -16.34 7.40 -2.63
N ASN A 33 -17.07 7.64 -1.53
CA ASN A 33 -16.69 8.58 -0.49
C ASN A 33 -15.44 8.20 0.31
N GLU A 34 -14.98 6.95 0.23
CA GLU A 34 -13.72 6.50 0.84
C GLU A 34 -12.51 6.72 -0.07
N LEU A 35 -12.75 6.89 -1.37
CA LEU A 35 -11.72 6.89 -2.41
C LEU A 35 -11.53 8.25 -3.07
N GLU A 36 -12.56 9.10 -3.05
CA GLU A 36 -12.53 10.38 -3.74
C GLU A 36 -11.62 11.42 -3.07
N MET A 37 -10.87 12.15 -3.89
CA MET A 37 -10.00 13.22 -3.41
C MET A 37 -10.77 14.47 -3.00
N ARG A 38 -12.01 14.63 -3.48
CA ARG A 38 -12.99 15.64 -3.05
C ARG A 38 -14.40 15.08 -3.16
N GLU A 39 -15.27 15.52 -2.26
CA GLU A 39 -16.67 15.10 -2.25
C GLU A 39 -17.35 15.34 -3.60
N GLY A 40 -18.00 14.30 -4.13
CA GLY A 40 -18.79 14.32 -5.36
C GLY A 40 -17.99 14.31 -6.66
N THR A 41 -16.68 14.05 -6.62
CA THR A 41 -15.81 14.14 -7.80
C THR A 41 -15.52 12.81 -8.48
N LEU A 42 -15.63 11.70 -7.76
CA LEU A 42 -15.52 10.36 -8.33
C LEU A 42 -16.92 9.87 -8.73
N LYS A 43 -17.15 9.65 -10.03
CA LYS A 43 -18.44 9.26 -10.60
C LYS A 43 -18.31 7.97 -11.41
N PRO A 44 -18.14 6.81 -10.75
CA PRO A 44 -18.06 5.53 -11.45
C PRO A 44 -19.41 5.16 -12.08
N VAL A 45 -19.37 4.34 -13.12
CA VAL A 45 -20.56 3.77 -13.78
C VAL A 45 -21.25 2.77 -12.86
N ARG A 46 -20.46 2.06 -12.04
CA ARG A 46 -20.93 1.08 -11.05
C ARG A 46 -21.07 1.71 -9.67
N GLU A 47 -21.77 1.02 -8.76
CA GLU A 47 -21.89 1.45 -7.35
C GLU A 47 -20.52 1.64 -6.67
N LYS A 48 -19.59 0.71 -6.94
CA LYS A 48 -18.19 0.80 -6.50
C LYS A 48 -17.28 0.94 -7.72
N PRO A 49 -16.28 1.83 -7.67
CA PRO A 49 -15.39 2.07 -8.79
C PRO A 49 -14.52 0.84 -9.07
N THR A 50 -14.20 0.62 -10.33
CA THR A 50 -13.10 -0.24 -10.76
C THR A 50 -11.76 0.46 -10.54
N ARG A 51 -10.68 -0.32 -10.63
CA ARG A 51 -9.31 0.22 -10.67
C ARG A 51 -9.16 1.32 -11.72
N GLU A 52 -9.67 1.10 -12.93
CA GLU A 52 -9.51 2.00 -14.07
C GLU A 52 -10.25 3.34 -13.85
N GLU A 53 -11.46 3.28 -13.31
CA GLU A 53 -12.25 4.47 -12.93
C GLU A 53 -11.53 5.29 -11.85
N LEU A 54 -10.93 4.62 -10.86
CA LEU A 54 -10.17 5.30 -9.80
C LEU A 54 -8.86 5.91 -10.32
N LEU A 55 -8.12 5.20 -11.17
CA LEU A 55 -6.91 5.72 -11.81
C LEU A 55 -7.22 6.97 -12.64
N SER A 56 -8.26 6.91 -13.48
CA SER A 56 -8.71 8.05 -14.26
C SER A 56 -9.04 9.24 -13.36
N HIS A 57 -9.78 9.00 -12.26
CA HIS A 57 -10.10 10.05 -11.28
C HIS A 57 -8.85 10.71 -10.67
N TYR A 58 -7.84 9.93 -10.26
CA TYR A 58 -6.62 10.49 -9.68
C TYR A 58 -5.73 11.20 -10.70
N ILE A 59 -5.68 10.72 -11.94
CA ILE A 59 -4.99 11.42 -13.04
C ILE A 59 -5.64 12.78 -13.28
N HIS A 60 -6.96 12.84 -13.43
CA HIS A 60 -7.67 14.11 -13.59
C HIS A 60 -7.49 15.03 -12.39
N PHE A 61 -7.51 14.49 -11.16
CA PHE A 61 -7.22 15.27 -9.97
C PHE A 61 -5.82 15.91 -10.00
N VAL A 62 -4.80 15.19 -10.48
CA VAL A 62 -3.44 15.73 -10.64
C VAL A 62 -3.39 16.82 -11.71
N LEU A 63 -3.99 16.57 -12.87
CA LEU A 63 -3.98 17.51 -14.01
C LEU A 63 -4.75 18.80 -13.68
N ASP A 64 -5.96 18.68 -13.15
CA ASP A 64 -6.84 19.82 -12.84
C ASP A 64 -6.25 20.76 -11.77
N HIS A 65 -5.33 20.23 -10.95
CA HIS A 65 -4.67 20.99 -9.87
C HIS A 65 -3.19 21.28 -10.16
N ASN A 66 -2.69 20.91 -11.34
CA ASN A 66 -1.29 21.06 -11.74
C ASN A 66 -0.32 20.58 -10.63
N ILE A 67 -0.60 19.39 -10.07
CA ILE A 67 0.20 18.84 -8.97
C ILE A 67 1.60 18.53 -9.47
N GLN A 68 2.61 19.02 -8.76
CA GLN A 68 4.02 18.82 -9.10
C GLN A 68 4.45 17.43 -8.63
N ILE A 69 4.65 16.52 -9.58
CA ILE A 69 5.02 15.12 -9.34
C ILE A 69 6.13 14.73 -10.31
N ASN A 70 7.23 14.24 -9.77
CA ASN A 70 8.23 13.51 -10.53
C ASN A 70 7.92 12.02 -10.42
N ASN A 71 7.49 11.42 -11.52
CA ASN A 71 7.32 9.96 -11.65
C ASN A 71 8.67 9.33 -12.04
N ASP A 72 8.75 8.00 -11.90
CA ASP A 72 9.93 7.21 -12.25
C ASP A 72 11.20 7.68 -11.52
N GLU A 73 11.02 8.20 -10.30
CA GLU A 73 12.08 8.78 -9.47
C GLU A 73 11.98 8.23 -8.03
N GLU A 74 12.93 7.36 -7.66
CA GLU A 74 12.94 6.71 -6.34
C GLU A 74 13.86 7.46 -5.39
N VAL A 75 13.36 7.80 -4.19
CA VAL A 75 14.20 8.32 -3.10
C VAL A 75 15.06 7.20 -2.55
N THR A 76 16.37 7.35 -2.64
CA THR A 76 17.35 6.33 -2.23
C THR A 76 18.01 6.66 -0.90
N GLU A 77 18.10 7.95 -0.55
CA GLU A 77 18.73 8.41 0.69
C GLU A 77 18.17 9.76 1.13
N ILE A 78 18.14 9.99 2.44
CA ILE A 78 17.82 11.29 3.02
C ILE A 78 18.80 11.58 4.16
N ASP A 79 19.43 12.75 4.11
CA ASP A 79 20.32 13.26 5.14
C ASP A 79 19.76 14.51 5.80
N ARG A 80 20.06 14.71 7.08
CA ARG A 80 19.75 15.96 7.79
C ARG A 80 20.79 17.03 7.47
N LEU A 81 20.32 18.25 7.20
CA LEU A 81 21.18 19.41 7.04
C LEU A 81 21.37 20.16 8.37
N LYS A 82 22.56 20.75 8.58
CA LYS A 82 22.95 21.42 9.84
C LYS A 82 22.13 22.67 10.18
N ALA A 83 21.43 23.28 9.22
CA ALA A 83 20.72 24.56 9.36
C ALA A 83 19.18 24.41 9.33
N GLU A 84 18.68 23.24 9.76
CA GLU A 84 17.32 22.74 9.51
C GLU A 84 17.09 22.33 8.04
N GLY A 85 16.28 21.28 7.86
CA GLY A 85 15.98 20.70 6.55
C GLY A 85 16.76 19.43 6.21
N PHE A 86 16.59 18.99 4.98
CA PHE A 86 16.98 17.68 4.48
C PHE A 86 17.61 17.80 3.10
N LEU A 87 18.60 16.94 2.83
CA LEU A 87 19.08 16.63 1.50
C LEU A 87 18.49 15.27 1.11
N VAL A 88 17.64 15.27 0.09
CA VAL A 88 16.99 14.07 -0.44
C VAL A 88 17.72 13.69 -1.72
N ARG A 89 18.26 12.47 -1.78
CA ARG A 89 18.85 11.91 -3.00
C ARG A 89 17.90 10.92 -3.63
N THR A 90 17.84 10.96 -4.95
CA THR A 90 16.99 10.10 -5.75
C THR A 90 17.80 9.41 -6.84
N THR A 91 17.14 8.54 -7.60
CA THR A 91 17.71 7.97 -8.82
C THR A 91 17.98 9.00 -9.92
N GLN A 92 17.44 10.22 -9.82
CA GLN A 92 17.52 11.25 -10.87
C GLN A 92 18.21 12.54 -10.42
N GLY A 93 18.40 12.77 -9.13
CA GLY A 93 19.04 13.99 -8.64
C GLY A 93 19.06 14.17 -7.13
N GLU A 94 19.31 15.40 -6.71
CA GLU A 94 19.33 15.81 -5.30
C GLU A 94 18.43 17.03 -5.06
N TYR A 95 17.73 17.03 -3.93
CA TYR A 95 16.80 18.09 -3.54
C TYR A 95 17.09 18.54 -2.12
N LYS A 96 17.05 19.86 -1.91
CA LYS A 96 17.07 20.44 -0.57
C LYS A 96 15.66 20.87 -0.19
N THR A 97 15.19 20.44 0.97
CA THR A 97 13.85 20.78 1.46
C THR A 97 13.88 21.09 2.94
N ALA A 98 12.98 21.96 3.39
CA ALA A 98 12.82 22.24 4.82
C ALA A 98 12.10 21.12 5.57
N ARG A 99 11.22 20.37 4.89
CA ARG A 99 10.35 19.34 5.49
C ARG A 99 10.19 18.15 4.54
N VAL A 100 9.99 16.96 5.10
CA VAL A 100 9.72 15.72 4.35
C VAL A 100 8.48 15.04 4.92
N LEU A 101 7.56 14.63 4.06
CA LEU A 101 6.39 13.82 4.41
C LEU A 101 6.50 12.45 3.74
N PHE A 102 6.67 11.39 4.53
CA PHE A 102 6.70 10.01 4.05
C PHE A 102 5.28 9.48 3.83
N ALA A 103 4.96 9.16 2.58
CA ALA A 103 3.65 8.62 2.17
C ALA A 103 3.77 7.42 1.21
N ILE A 104 4.86 6.64 1.31
CA ILE A 104 5.23 5.58 0.34
C ILE A 104 4.51 4.23 0.53
N GLY A 105 3.58 4.14 1.50
CA GLY A 105 2.81 2.92 1.74
C GLY A 105 3.66 1.70 2.16
N ALA A 106 3.17 0.50 1.85
CA ALA A 106 3.83 -0.78 2.19
C ALA A 106 3.78 -1.82 1.06
N MET A 107 3.07 -1.54 -0.04
CA MET A 107 2.80 -2.57 -1.07
C MET A 107 4.03 -2.92 -1.91
N ALA A 108 5.10 -2.12 -1.85
CA ALA A 108 6.34 -2.38 -2.57
C ALA A 108 7.19 -3.53 -1.98
N HIS A 109 6.92 -3.95 -0.74
CA HIS A 109 7.70 -4.99 -0.05
C HIS A 109 6.78 -6.13 0.40
N PRO A 110 6.38 -7.04 -0.53
CA PRO A 110 5.58 -8.19 -0.17
C PRO A 110 6.33 -9.11 0.79
N ARG A 111 5.58 -9.73 1.71
CA ARG A 111 6.11 -10.74 2.60
C ARG A 111 6.48 -11.99 1.81
N ARG A 112 7.61 -12.56 2.20
CA ARG A 112 8.23 -13.73 1.57
C ARG A 112 7.99 -14.98 2.41
N LEU A 113 7.79 -16.12 1.75
CA LEU A 113 7.83 -17.45 2.39
C LEU A 113 9.27 -17.82 2.81
N ASN A 114 10.28 -17.30 2.11
CA ASN A 114 11.71 -17.59 2.30
C ASN A 114 12.03 -19.08 2.15
N ILE A 115 11.56 -19.67 1.06
CA ILE A 115 11.71 -21.10 0.75
C ILE A 115 12.38 -21.31 -0.62
N PRO A 116 12.94 -22.51 -0.89
CA PRO A 116 13.42 -22.86 -2.21
C PRO A 116 12.34 -22.66 -3.30
N GLY A 117 12.73 -21.99 -4.38
CA GLY A 117 11.90 -21.77 -5.56
C GLY A 117 10.88 -20.63 -5.48
N GLU A 118 10.83 -19.87 -4.37
CA GLU A 118 9.98 -18.66 -4.31
C GLU A 118 10.39 -17.60 -5.34
N ASP A 119 11.64 -17.61 -5.82
CA ASP A 119 12.16 -16.69 -6.83
C ASP A 119 11.91 -17.16 -8.28
N LEU A 120 11.19 -18.27 -8.49
CA LEU A 120 10.86 -18.74 -9.83
C LEU A 120 9.94 -17.74 -10.56
N PRO A 121 10.07 -17.55 -11.89
CA PRO A 121 9.26 -16.58 -12.64
C PRO A 121 7.73 -16.78 -12.58
N LYS A 122 7.29 -17.99 -12.23
CA LYS A 122 5.87 -18.39 -12.05
C LYS A 122 5.29 -18.04 -10.68
N VAL A 123 6.12 -17.53 -9.76
CA VAL A 123 5.73 -17.12 -8.42
C VAL A 123 5.50 -15.62 -8.42
N HIS A 124 4.33 -15.19 -7.98
CA HIS A 124 3.93 -13.80 -7.96
C HIS A 124 3.45 -13.38 -6.58
N HIS A 125 3.85 -12.20 -6.14
CA HIS A 125 3.41 -11.62 -4.86
C HIS A 125 2.33 -10.55 -5.06
N THR A 126 1.75 -10.51 -6.25
CA THR A 126 0.65 -9.61 -6.63
C THR A 126 -0.21 -10.33 -7.66
N PHE A 127 -1.51 -10.15 -7.56
CA PHE A 127 -2.48 -10.69 -8.51
C PHE A 127 -3.12 -9.55 -9.30
N VAL A 128 -3.08 -9.64 -10.63
CA VAL A 128 -3.56 -8.59 -11.54
C VAL A 128 -4.71 -9.09 -12.41
N GLU A 129 -4.58 -10.27 -13.02
CA GLU A 129 -5.61 -10.83 -13.89
C GLU A 129 -5.54 -12.36 -13.94
N PRO A 130 -6.67 -13.04 -14.18
CA PRO A 130 -6.73 -14.50 -14.21
C PRO A 130 -6.54 -15.09 -15.62
N TYR A 131 -6.72 -14.30 -16.67
CA TYR A 131 -6.80 -14.79 -18.05
C TYR A 131 -5.58 -15.61 -18.54
N PRO A 132 -4.34 -15.31 -18.12
CA PRO A 132 -3.19 -16.15 -18.46
C PRO A 132 -3.25 -17.58 -17.90
N TYR A 133 -4.16 -17.87 -16.97
CA TYR A 133 -4.20 -19.09 -16.16
C TYR A 133 -5.42 -19.99 -16.43
N VAL A 134 -6.21 -19.67 -17.46
CA VAL A 134 -7.34 -20.51 -17.90
C VAL A 134 -6.86 -21.94 -18.16
N ARG A 135 -7.54 -22.93 -17.55
CA ARG A 135 -7.19 -24.37 -17.59
C ARG A 135 -5.79 -24.71 -17.09
N LYS A 136 -5.17 -23.86 -16.28
CA LYS A 136 -3.89 -24.15 -15.60
C LYS A 136 -4.12 -24.41 -14.11
N ASP A 137 -3.22 -25.15 -13.49
CA ASP A 137 -3.22 -25.36 -12.03
C ASP A 137 -2.63 -24.11 -11.36
N ALA A 138 -3.43 -23.44 -10.54
CA ALA A 138 -3.04 -22.21 -9.86
C ALA A 138 -3.09 -22.42 -8.35
N LEU A 139 -1.97 -22.19 -7.67
CA LEU A 139 -1.90 -22.17 -6.21
C LEU A 139 -1.96 -20.72 -5.73
N VAL A 140 -2.84 -20.43 -4.79
CA VAL A 140 -2.85 -19.17 -4.04
C VAL A 140 -2.53 -19.45 -2.59
N VAL A 141 -1.55 -18.74 -2.02
CA VAL A 141 -1.12 -18.89 -0.62
C VAL A 141 -1.49 -17.62 0.15
N GLY A 142 -2.27 -17.77 1.22
CA GLY A 142 -2.59 -16.68 2.15
C GLY A 142 -4.04 -16.69 2.64
N GLY A 143 -4.27 -16.06 3.79
CA GLY A 143 -5.60 -15.99 4.43
C GLY A 143 -6.31 -14.65 4.35
N GLY A 144 -5.66 -13.62 3.81
CA GLY A 144 -6.25 -12.28 3.67
C GLY A 144 -7.25 -12.17 2.52
N ASN A 145 -7.96 -11.04 2.46
CA ASN A 145 -8.91 -10.75 1.38
C ASN A 145 -8.27 -10.84 -0.01
N SER A 146 -7.04 -10.35 -0.19
CA SER A 146 -6.34 -10.42 -1.48
C SER A 146 -6.16 -11.85 -1.99
N ALA A 147 -5.82 -12.79 -1.10
CA ALA A 147 -5.68 -14.21 -1.44
C ALA A 147 -7.02 -14.83 -1.82
N ALA A 148 -8.07 -14.56 -1.03
CA ALA A 148 -9.41 -15.04 -1.28
C ALA A 148 -9.99 -14.53 -2.61
N GLU A 149 -9.80 -13.24 -2.92
CA GLU A 149 -10.24 -12.64 -4.18
C GLU A 149 -9.50 -13.20 -5.39
N ALA A 150 -8.17 -13.34 -5.30
CA ALA A 150 -7.39 -13.92 -6.37
C ALA A 150 -7.84 -15.36 -6.65
N ALA A 151 -8.04 -16.17 -5.60
CA ALA A 151 -8.50 -17.54 -5.73
C ALA A 151 -9.92 -17.61 -6.35
N LEU A 152 -10.83 -16.75 -5.90
CA LEU A 152 -12.18 -16.66 -6.47
C LEU A 152 -12.12 -16.29 -7.96
N PHE A 153 -11.36 -15.26 -8.32
CA PHE A 153 -11.31 -14.78 -9.72
C PHE A 153 -10.62 -15.80 -10.63
N LEU A 154 -9.56 -16.46 -10.17
CA LEU A 154 -8.94 -17.58 -10.90
C LEU A 154 -9.92 -18.73 -11.13
N SER A 155 -10.70 -19.11 -10.12
CA SER A 155 -11.71 -20.17 -10.22
C SER A 155 -12.83 -19.81 -11.19
N GLU A 156 -13.40 -18.61 -11.06
CA GLU A 156 -14.51 -18.12 -11.90
C GLU A 156 -14.12 -18.06 -13.39
N GLU A 157 -12.86 -17.75 -13.70
CA GLU A 157 -12.36 -17.66 -15.07
C GLU A 157 -11.72 -18.97 -15.58
N GLY A 158 -11.85 -20.06 -14.83
CA GLY A 158 -11.56 -21.42 -15.31
C GLY A 158 -10.14 -21.93 -15.07
N ALA A 159 -9.38 -21.35 -14.14
CA ALA A 159 -8.17 -21.98 -13.60
C ALA A 159 -8.55 -23.11 -12.61
N ARG A 160 -7.76 -24.19 -12.58
CA ARG A 160 -7.87 -25.22 -11.54
C ARG A 160 -7.22 -24.68 -10.28
N THR A 161 -8.03 -24.10 -9.41
CA THR A 161 -7.52 -23.25 -8.33
C THR A 161 -7.46 -24.00 -7.01
N THR A 162 -6.32 -23.88 -6.33
CA THR A 162 -6.11 -24.33 -4.96
C THR A 162 -5.77 -23.14 -4.08
N LEU A 163 -6.53 -22.91 -3.01
CA LEU A 163 -6.22 -21.94 -1.97
C LEU A 163 -5.57 -22.65 -0.78
N ALA A 164 -4.28 -22.39 -0.54
CA ALA A 164 -3.59 -22.77 0.68
C ALA A 164 -3.72 -21.66 1.72
N ILE A 165 -4.40 -21.96 2.82
CA ILE A 165 -4.74 -21.02 3.89
C ILE A 165 -4.51 -21.65 5.26
N TRP A 166 -4.11 -20.86 6.25
CA TRP A 166 -4.03 -21.32 7.64
C TRP A 166 -5.42 -21.58 8.21
N ARG A 167 -5.53 -22.58 9.09
CA ARG A 167 -6.82 -22.93 9.73
C ARG A 167 -7.43 -21.74 10.45
N GLU A 168 -6.61 -21.00 11.19
CA GLU A 168 -7.06 -19.86 11.99
C GLU A 168 -7.66 -18.78 11.10
N ASP A 169 -7.06 -18.51 9.94
CA ASP A 169 -7.57 -17.54 8.97
C ASP A 169 -8.85 -18.03 8.29
N TRP A 170 -8.92 -19.33 7.95
CA TRP A 170 -10.10 -19.92 7.34
C TRP A 170 -11.30 -19.94 8.30
N GLU A 171 -11.07 -20.19 9.58
CA GLU A 171 -12.09 -20.27 10.63
C GLU A 171 -12.44 -18.88 11.22
N ASN A 172 -11.60 -17.87 11.00
CA ASN A 172 -11.89 -16.50 11.44
C ASN A 172 -13.19 -15.97 10.80
N ARG A 173 -14.07 -15.43 11.64
CA ARG A 173 -15.33 -14.78 11.25
C ARG A 173 -15.46 -13.36 11.77
N ASP A 174 -14.52 -12.88 12.57
CA ASP A 174 -14.56 -11.54 13.17
C ASP A 174 -13.96 -10.49 12.21
N PRO A 175 -14.78 -9.57 11.65
CA PRO A 175 -14.27 -8.51 10.78
C PRO A 175 -13.24 -7.60 11.47
N LYS A 176 -13.30 -7.45 12.80
CA LYS A 176 -12.34 -6.65 13.58
C LYS A 176 -11.00 -7.37 13.77
N ALA A 177 -11.00 -8.68 13.64
CA ALA A 177 -9.81 -9.53 13.65
C ALA A 177 -9.26 -9.78 12.24
N GLY A 178 -9.71 -9.02 11.22
CA GLY A 178 -9.19 -9.15 9.85
C GLY A 178 -9.73 -10.37 9.10
N ALA A 179 -10.87 -10.94 9.52
CA ALA A 179 -11.51 -12.04 8.82
C ALA A 179 -11.74 -11.71 7.33
N MET A 180 -11.71 -12.75 6.50
CA MET A 180 -12.17 -12.68 5.13
C MET A 180 -13.59 -12.07 5.09
N LYS A 181 -13.76 -11.08 4.23
CA LYS A 181 -15.04 -10.38 4.08
C LYS A 181 -16.12 -11.37 3.63
N HIS A 182 -17.29 -11.32 4.28
CA HIS A 182 -18.37 -12.28 4.05
C HIS A 182 -18.82 -12.34 2.58
N TRP A 183 -18.79 -11.22 1.87
CA TRP A 183 -19.14 -11.14 0.46
C TRP A 183 -18.10 -11.77 -0.49
N VAL A 184 -16.87 -12.03 -0.02
CA VAL A 184 -15.88 -12.86 -0.75
C VAL A 184 -16.04 -14.33 -0.36
N ARG A 185 -16.27 -14.57 0.93
CA ARG A 185 -16.40 -15.92 1.49
C ARG A 185 -17.55 -16.72 0.89
N GLY A 186 -18.74 -16.13 0.77
CA GLY A 186 -19.91 -16.82 0.21
C GLY A 186 -19.70 -17.34 -1.21
N PRO A 187 -19.26 -16.49 -2.16
CA PRO A 187 -18.87 -16.94 -3.51
C PRO A 187 -17.75 -18.00 -3.50
N LEU A 188 -16.76 -17.86 -2.64
CA LEU A 188 -15.67 -18.82 -2.53
C LEU A 188 -16.17 -20.20 -2.05
N GLU A 189 -17.06 -20.24 -1.04
CA GLU A 189 -17.73 -21.47 -0.59
C GLU A 189 -18.61 -22.09 -1.69
N HIS A 190 -19.21 -21.27 -2.55
CA HIS A 190 -19.95 -21.76 -3.73
C HIS A 190 -19.03 -22.42 -4.76
N GLU A 191 -17.87 -21.81 -5.08
CA GLU A 191 -16.86 -22.41 -5.97
C GLU A 191 -16.33 -23.75 -5.43
N ILE A 192 -16.13 -23.85 -4.10
CA ILE A 192 -15.75 -25.10 -3.44
C ILE A 192 -16.85 -26.16 -3.60
N ALA A 193 -18.10 -25.81 -3.28
CA ALA A 193 -19.23 -26.74 -3.39
C ALA A 193 -19.45 -27.23 -4.83
N ALA A 194 -19.11 -26.40 -5.83
CA ALA A 194 -19.16 -26.75 -7.23
C ALA A 194 -17.94 -27.53 -7.74
N GLY A 195 -16.94 -27.81 -6.88
CA GLY A 195 -15.72 -28.54 -7.22
C GLY A 195 -14.73 -27.77 -8.10
N ARG A 196 -14.87 -26.44 -8.20
CA ARG A 196 -14.00 -25.58 -9.02
C ARG A 196 -12.81 -25.02 -8.25
N LEU A 197 -12.95 -24.85 -6.93
CA LEU A 197 -11.90 -24.38 -6.03
C LEU A 197 -11.62 -25.41 -4.94
N HIS A 198 -10.35 -25.72 -4.72
CA HIS A 198 -9.90 -26.58 -3.64
C HIS A 198 -9.28 -25.75 -2.52
N VAL A 199 -9.52 -26.12 -1.27
CA VAL A 199 -8.89 -25.48 -0.11
C VAL A 199 -7.98 -26.50 0.57
N ILE A 200 -6.74 -26.09 0.82
CA ILE A 200 -5.80 -26.84 1.64
C ILE A 200 -5.53 -26.03 2.90
N LEU A 201 -5.84 -26.64 4.05
CA LEU A 201 -5.39 -26.13 5.33
C LEU A 201 -3.93 -26.54 5.51
N TYR A 202 -3.03 -25.59 5.30
CA TYR A 202 -1.59 -25.85 5.34
C TYR A 202 -0.98 -25.40 6.66
N LYS A 203 0.16 -26.00 7.00
CA LYS A 203 1.05 -25.55 8.08
C LYS A 203 2.22 -24.76 7.49
N GLN A 204 2.85 -25.31 6.46
CA GLN A 204 4.05 -24.73 5.84
C GLN A 204 4.15 -25.13 4.37
N ILE A 205 4.54 -24.20 3.50
CA ILE A 205 5.03 -24.54 2.15
C ILE A 205 6.51 -24.90 2.27
N VAL A 206 6.93 -26.05 1.74
CA VAL A 206 8.29 -26.58 1.87
C VAL A 206 9.17 -26.07 0.74
N GLU A 207 8.72 -26.24 -0.50
CA GLU A 207 9.44 -25.82 -1.70
C GLU A 207 8.45 -25.63 -2.86
N ILE A 208 8.86 -24.79 -3.81
CA ILE A 208 8.19 -24.61 -5.09
C ILE A 208 9.17 -25.05 -6.17
N SER A 209 8.75 -25.92 -7.07
CA SER A 209 9.52 -26.30 -8.25
C SER A 209 8.75 -25.97 -9.53
N GLU A 210 9.38 -26.22 -10.68
CA GLU A 210 8.78 -25.93 -11.98
C GLU A 210 7.46 -26.70 -12.24
N PRO A 211 7.31 -27.98 -11.87
CA PRO A 211 6.02 -28.68 -12.04
C PRO A 211 5.13 -28.69 -10.80
N GLU A 212 5.68 -28.55 -9.59
CA GLU A 212 4.98 -28.92 -8.35
C GLU A 212 5.29 -28.02 -7.15
N VAL A 213 4.40 -28.02 -6.16
CA VAL A 213 4.61 -27.41 -4.84
C VAL A 213 4.49 -28.51 -3.81
N THR A 214 5.48 -28.59 -2.92
CA THR A 214 5.43 -29.47 -1.76
C THR A 214 5.06 -28.64 -0.53
N LEU A 215 4.06 -29.08 0.22
CA LEU A 215 3.59 -28.44 1.45
C LEU A 215 3.30 -29.48 2.52
N VAL A 216 3.32 -29.02 3.78
CA VAL A 216 2.84 -29.77 4.93
C VAL A 216 1.48 -29.22 5.30
N THR A 217 0.47 -30.08 5.36
CA THR A 217 -0.88 -29.75 5.83
C THR A 217 -0.90 -29.48 7.33
N ASP A 218 -1.98 -28.90 7.83
CA ASP A 218 -2.13 -28.62 9.27
C ASP A 218 -2.18 -29.88 10.15
N ASN A 219 -2.60 -31.03 9.60
CA ASN A 219 -2.56 -32.34 10.25
C ASN A 219 -1.18 -33.03 10.20
N GLY A 220 -0.18 -32.43 9.52
CA GLY A 220 1.18 -32.94 9.44
C GLY A 220 1.49 -33.87 8.25
N GLU A 221 0.53 -34.10 7.36
CA GLU A 221 0.74 -34.81 6.10
C GLU A 221 1.56 -33.97 5.11
N THR A 222 2.43 -34.61 4.34
CA THR A 222 3.15 -33.94 3.24
C THR A 222 2.42 -34.20 1.94
N LEU A 223 2.05 -33.13 1.25
CA LEU A 223 1.38 -33.17 -0.06
C LEU A 223 2.26 -32.50 -1.11
N THR A 224 2.28 -33.08 -2.30
CA THR A 224 2.86 -32.49 -3.49
C THR A 224 1.77 -32.31 -4.54
N ILE A 225 1.55 -31.08 -4.98
CA ILE A 225 0.50 -30.73 -5.94
C ILE A 225 1.10 -30.12 -7.20
N ALA A 226 0.50 -30.43 -8.35
CA ALA A 226 0.86 -29.77 -9.61
C ALA A 226 0.54 -28.27 -9.53
N ASN A 227 1.40 -27.45 -10.12
CA ASN A 227 1.13 -26.02 -10.28
C ASN A 227 1.77 -25.47 -11.55
N ALA A 228 1.07 -24.57 -12.24
CA ALA A 228 1.60 -23.78 -13.34
C ALA A 228 1.91 -22.34 -12.91
N VAL A 229 1.28 -21.86 -11.84
CA VAL A 229 1.50 -20.54 -11.24
C VAL A 229 1.29 -20.60 -9.74
N VAL A 230 2.04 -19.80 -8.98
CA VAL A 230 1.84 -19.62 -7.54
C VAL A 230 1.67 -18.14 -7.23
N PHE A 231 0.62 -17.79 -6.50
CA PHE A 231 0.40 -16.45 -5.95
C PHE A 231 0.64 -16.46 -4.45
N VAL A 232 1.71 -15.84 -3.99
CA VAL A 232 2.05 -15.68 -2.58
C VAL A 232 1.48 -14.36 -2.07
N LEU A 233 0.26 -14.40 -1.55
CA LEU A 233 -0.54 -13.23 -1.15
C LEU A 233 -0.71 -13.16 0.38
N ILE A 234 0.43 -13.19 1.08
CA ILE A 234 0.52 -13.25 2.55
C ILE A 234 0.72 -11.85 3.20
N GLY A 235 0.46 -10.79 2.44
CA GLY A 235 0.60 -9.39 2.86
C GLY A 235 1.94 -8.77 2.50
N SER A 236 2.15 -7.54 2.96
CA SER A 236 3.35 -6.74 2.70
C SER A 236 3.72 -5.95 3.95
N ASP A 237 4.99 -5.61 4.07
CA ASP A 237 5.50 -4.79 5.16
C ASP A 237 5.95 -3.41 4.66
N ALA A 238 5.89 -2.40 5.53
CA ALA A 238 6.43 -1.09 5.18
C ALA A 238 7.96 -1.12 5.26
N ASP A 239 8.65 -0.60 4.25
CA ASP A 239 10.09 -0.40 4.35
C ASP A 239 10.40 0.83 5.21
N LEU A 240 10.87 0.55 6.44
CA LEU A 240 11.25 1.56 7.42
C LEU A 240 12.74 1.93 7.31
N SER A 241 13.49 1.39 6.35
CA SER A 241 14.95 1.54 6.28
C SER A 241 15.39 3.00 6.21
N LEU A 242 14.75 3.82 5.38
CA LEU A 242 15.05 5.25 5.28
C LEU A 242 14.76 6.00 6.59
N LEU A 243 13.62 5.72 7.22
CA LEU A 243 13.23 6.34 8.50
C LEU A 243 14.20 5.94 9.62
N LYS A 244 14.55 4.65 9.72
CA LYS A 244 15.50 4.14 10.73
C LYS A 244 16.90 4.72 10.54
N LYS A 245 17.39 4.84 9.29
CA LYS A 245 18.68 5.50 8.99
C LYS A 245 18.70 6.96 9.45
N LEU A 246 17.58 7.67 9.36
CA LEU A 246 17.42 9.04 9.86
C LEU A 246 17.34 9.14 11.40
N GLY A 247 17.29 8.01 12.12
CA GLY A 247 17.14 7.97 13.57
C GLY A 247 15.69 8.08 14.06
N VAL A 248 14.71 7.80 13.20
CA VAL A 248 13.31 7.70 13.62
C VAL A 248 13.14 6.47 14.50
N LYS A 249 12.56 6.68 15.69
CA LYS A 249 12.22 5.59 16.61
C LYS A 249 11.01 4.83 16.08
N THR A 250 10.98 3.52 16.31
CA THR A 250 9.86 2.65 15.97
C THR A 250 9.34 1.95 17.22
N GLU A 251 8.07 1.57 17.17
CA GLU A 251 7.42 0.77 18.20
C GLU A 251 6.68 -0.43 17.59
N PRO A 252 6.47 -1.51 18.35
CA PRO A 252 5.67 -2.64 17.89
C PRO A 252 4.22 -2.22 17.63
N GLY A 253 3.76 -2.36 16.39
CA GLY A 253 2.34 -2.24 16.04
C GLY A 253 1.63 -3.60 15.99
N LYS A 254 0.32 -3.58 15.70
CA LYS A 254 -0.52 -4.80 15.63
C LYS A 254 -0.04 -5.83 14.60
N LEU A 255 0.52 -5.36 13.49
CA LEU A 255 0.93 -6.20 12.35
C LEU A 255 2.41 -6.04 11.98
N THR A 256 2.97 -4.85 12.21
CA THR A 256 4.31 -4.45 11.81
C THR A 256 4.80 -3.39 12.79
N GLU A 257 6.11 -3.13 12.82
CA GLU A 257 6.64 -1.91 13.42
C GLU A 257 6.00 -0.66 12.79
N VAL A 258 5.85 0.39 13.59
CA VAL A 258 5.33 1.69 13.19
C VAL A 258 6.29 2.78 13.70
N PRO A 259 6.58 3.83 12.94
CA PRO A 259 7.28 5.01 13.45
C PRO A 259 6.59 5.60 14.67
N VAL A 260 7.36 6.11 15.63
CA VAL A 260 6.84 6.94 16.71
C VAL A 260 6.62 8.36 16.16
N TYR A 261 5.39 8.85 16.25
CA TYR A 261 5.00 10.18 15.80
C TYR A 261 3.97 10.82 16.74
N ASP A 262 3.89 12.14 16.71
CA ASP A 262 2.87 12.90 17.43
C ASP A 262 1.49 12.72 16.74
N PRO A 263 0.46 12.23 17.43
CA PRO A 263 -0.82 11.87 16.80
C PRO A 263 -1.64 13.07 16.30
N GLU A 264 -1.31 14.30 16.70
CA GLU A 264 -2.00 15.50 16.24
C GLU A 264 -1.33 16.10 15.01
N THR A 265 0.01 16.12 14.99
CA THR A 265 0.81 16.76 13.93
C THR A 265 1.38 15.78 12.90
N PHE A 266 1.44 14.49 13.24
CA PHE A 266 2.08 13.41 12.48
C PHE A 266 3.60 13.61 12.29
N GLU A 267 4.21 14.48 13.10
CA GLU A 267 5.66 14.68 13.13
C GLU A 267 6.34 13.57 13.92
N THR A 268 7.44 13.04 13.38
CA THR A 268 8.26 12.02 14.08
C THR A 268 9.13 12.66 15.16
N ASN A 269 9.94 11.86 15.86
CA ASN A 269 10.98 12.38 16.76
C ASN A 269 12.10 13.16 16.04
N ILE A 270 12.10 13.20 14.70
CA ILE A 270 13.03 13.98 13.90
C ILE A 270 12.29 15.25 13.43
N PRO A 271 12.70 16.45 13.89
CA PRO A 271 12.01 17.69 13.54
C PRO A 271 11.95 17.91 12.02
N GLY A 272 10.75 18.24 11.55
CA GLY A 272 10.42 18.48 10.14
C GLY A 272 10.22 17.24 9.29
N LEU A 273 10.24 16.05 9.89
CA LEU A 273 9.97 14.76 9.24
C LEU A 273 8.62 14.21 9.69
N TYR A 274 7.69 14.05 8.75
CA TYR A 274 6.32 13.61 9.00
C TYR A 274 6.03 12.28 8.31
N VAL A 275 5.01 11.57 8.79
CA VAL A 275 4.55 10.30 8.21
C VAL A 275 3.05 10.34 7.94
N ALA A 276 2.60 9.64 6.90
CA ALA A 276 1.19 9.47 6.57
C ALA A 276 0.89 8.05 6.05
N GLY A 277 -0.40 7.70 6.03
CA GLY A 277 -0.89 6.43 5.48
C GLY A 277 -0.36 5.23 6.26
N HIS A 278 0.27 4.27 5.56
CA HIS A 278 0.64 2.98 6.15
C HIS A 278 1.65 3.08 7.31
N PHE A 279 2.44 4.16 7.38
CA PHE A 279 3.36 4.45 8.49
C PHE A 279 2.66 4.97 9.76
N THR A 280 1.33 4.96 9.78
CA THR A 280 0.52 5.45 10.90
C THR A 280 -0.49 4.38 11.31
N HIS A 281 -1.25 4.63 12.38
CA HIS A 281 -2.41 3.81 12.71
C HIS A 281 -3.58 4.02 11.73
N ALA A 282 -3.54 5.06 10.90
CA ALA A 282 -4.50 5.40 9.85
C ALA A 282 -4.16 4.72 8.50
N ARG A 283 -4.11 3.38 8.48
CA ARG A 283 -3.61 2.61 7.32
C ARG A 283 -4.61 2.47 6.17
N HIS A 284 -5.91 2.59 6.44
CA HIS A 284 -6.95 2.45 5.42
C HIS A 284 -6.96 3.65 4.48
N ILE A 285 -7.27 3.43 3.20
CA ILE A 285 -7.20 4.46 2.15
C ILE A 285 -7.97 5.74 2.50
N LYS A 286 -9.17 5.61 3.09
CA LYS A 286 -9.98 6.74 3.56
C LYS A 286 -9.20 7.65 4.53
N GLU A 287 -8.56 7.04 5.53
CA GLU A 287 -7.79 7.78 6.53
C GLU A 287 -6.46 8.29 5.95
N ALA A 288 -5.83 7.52 5.06
CA ALA A 288 -4.63 7.95 4.34
C ALA A 288 -4.90 9.19 3.46
N ILE A 289 -6.12 9.37 2.94
CA ILE A 289 -6.56 10.58 2.22
C ILE A 289 -6.91 11.71 3.21
N ALA A 290 -7.55 11.38 4.34
CA ALA A 290 -8.02 12.38 5.31
C ALA A 290 -6.87 13.03 6.11
N VAL A 291 -5.88 12.24 6.54
CA VAL A 291 -4.78 12.69 7.40
C VAL A 291 -3.97 13.84 6.78
N PRO A 292 -3.49 13.76 5.52
CA PRO A 292 -2.74 14.86 4.92
C PRO A 292 -3.51 16.19 4.87
N ARG A 293 -4.85 16.17 4.79
CA ARG A 293 -5.67 17.40 4.82
C ARG A 293 -5.58 18.12 6.16
N ARG A 294 -5.27 17.41 7.25
CA ARG A 294 -5.02 17.97 8.58
C ARG A 294 -3.57 18.36 8.78
N VAL A 295 -2.65 17.52 8.30
CA VAL A 295 -1.20 17.67 8.54
C VAL A 295 -0.59 18.80 7.73
N VAL A 296 -0.95 18.98 6.45
CA VAL A 296 -0.33 19.99 5.58
C VAL A 296 -0.50 21.44 6.10
N PRO A 297 -1.67 21.87 6.60
CA PRO A 297 -1.81 23.17 7.26
C PRO A 297 -0.89 23.35 8.48
N LEU A 298 -0.69 22.30 9.28
CA LEU A 298 0.20 22.35 10.45
C LEU A 298 1.67 22.47 10.02
N ILE A 299 2.08 21.75 8.97
CA ILE A 299 3.41 21.90 8.37
C ILE A 299 3.62 23.34 7.89
N ALA A 300 2.62 23.93 7.24
CA ALA A 300 2.70 25.30 6.76
C ALA A 300 2.85 26.31 7.91
N LEU A 301 2.10 26.13 9.00
CA LEU A 301 2.20 26.96 10.19
C LEU A 301 3.58 26.84 10.86
N SER A 302 4.11 25.62 10.98
CA SER A 302 5.46 25.35 11.50
C SER A 302 6.54 26.07 10.67
N LEU A 303 6.42 26.05 9.35
CA LEU A 303 7.37 26.74 8.46
C LEU A 303 7.30 28.26 8.59
N ARG A 304 6.10 28.85 8.70
CA ARG A 304 5.95 30.31 8.87
C ARG A 304 6.54 30.78 10.19
N THR A 305 6.27 30.06 11.27
CA THR A 305 6.79 30.42 12.61
C THR A 305 8.30 30.24 12.74
N ALA A 306 8.91 29.30 12.01
CA ALA A 306 10.36 29.13 11.95
C ALA A 306 11.05 30.33 11.28
N VAL A 307 10.46 30.88 10.21
CA VAL A 307 10.97 32.08 9.51
C VAL A 307 10.91 33.32 10.41
N GLU A 308 9.85 33.48 11.20
CA GLU A 308 9.67 34.61 12.12
C GLU A 308 10.66 34.60 13.30
N ARG A 309 11.23 33.43 13.65
CA ARG A 309 12.18 33.28 14.76
C ARG A 309 13.64 33.54 14.38
N VAL A 310 13.97 33.75 13.10
CA VAL A 310 15.32 34.15 12.67
C VAL A 310 15.53 35.62 13.03
N PRO A 311 16.42 35.98 13.97
CA PRO A 311 16.66 37.38 14.31
C PRO A 311 17.39 38.05 13.15
N GLY A 312 16.73 39.00 12.47
CA GLY A 312 17.37 39.84 11.44
C GLY A 312 16.62 40.07 10.14
N THR A 313 15.44 39.49 9.93
CA THR A 313 14.61 39.82 8.76
C THR A 313 13.94 41.18 8.98
N PRO A 314 14.18 42.21 8.14
CA PRO A 314 13.52 43.51 8.32
C PRO A 314 12.02 43.32 8.06
N THR A 315 11.20 43.48 9.09
CA THR A 315 9.77 43.72 8.90
C THR A 315 9.62 45.05 8.17
N ASP A 316 9.15 44.96 6.94
CA ASP A 316 8.90 46.08 6.05
C ASP A 316 8.02 47.12 6.78
N THR A 317 8.68 48.19 7.22
CA THR A 317 8.06 49.35 7.85
C THR A 317 8.32 50.51 6.92
N LEU A 318 7.27 51.30 6.61
CA LEU A 318 7.19 52.50 5.74
C LEU A 318 6.70 52.15 4.33
N LEU A 319 5.65 52.72 3.74
CA LEU A 319 4.97 54.02 3.86
C LEU A 319 3.47 53.81 3.55
N ARG A 320 2.51 54.55 4.14
CA ARG A 320 2.28 55.98 3.90
C ARG A 320 1.55 56.64 5.08
N ARG A 321 2.09 57.82 5.45
CA ARG A 321 1.40 58.88 6.19
C ARG A 321 0.55 59.74 5.25
N SER A 322 -0.30 60.54 5.92
CA SER A 322 -1.08 61.71 5.51
C SER A 322 -2.40 61.44 4.79
#